data_AF-A0A8T4AGL4-F1
#
_entry.id   AF-A0A8T4AGL4-F1
#
_cell.length_a   1.000
_cell.length_b   1.000
_cell.length_c   1.000
_cell.angle_alpha   90.00
_cell.angle_beta   90.00
_cell.angle_gamma   90.00
#
_symmetry.space_group_name_H-M   'P 1'
#
loop_
_entity.id
_entity.type
_entity.pdbx_description
1 polymer ?
#
loop_
_entity_poly.entity_id
_entity_poly.type
_entity_poly.pdbx_seq_one_letter_code
_entity_poly.pdbx_strand_id
1 'polypeptide(L)' 'WDTSKPDGTPRKLLDVSRLEKLGWKAKTSLKDGLTVTYQWFLDHQNDFRA' A
#
# COMPACT_ATOMS: atom_id res chain seq x y z
N TRP A 1 3.90 -20.75 0.46
CA TRP A 1 3.04 -20.71 1.66
C TRP A 1 3.76 -21.49 2.74
N ASP A 2 4.15 -20.82 3.82
CA ASP A 2 4.85 -21.45 4.95
C ASP A 2 3.90 -21.54 6.14
N THR A 3 3.32 -22.72 6.33
CA THR A 3 2.34 -23.01 7.38
C THR A 3 2.90 -22.94 8.80
N SER A 4 4.23 -22.87 8.95
CA SER A 4 4.86 -22.73 10.27
C SER A 4 4.75 -21.32 10.84
N LYS A 5 4.43 -20.33 9.98
CA LYS A 5 4.26 -18.94 10.41
C LYS A 5 2.79 -18.67 10.67
N PRO A 6 2.42 -18.18 11.88
CA PRO A 6 1.04 -17.84 12.16
C PRO A 6 0.60 -16.69 11.26
N ASP A 7 -0.64 -16.80 10.77
CA ASP A 7 -1.28 -15.68 10.09
C ASP A 7 -1.38 -14.48 11.04
N GLY A 8 -1.23 -13.28 10.47
CA GLY A 8 -1.42 -12.03 11.19
C GLY A 8 -2.88 -11.81 11.61
N THR A 9 -3.18 -10.59 12.07
CA THR A 9 -4.57 -10.25 12.41
C THR A 9 -5.48 -10.37 11.16
N PRO A 10 -6.64 -11.04 11.24
CA PRO A 10 -7.49 -11.30 10.07
C PRO A 10 -7.97 -10.05 9.33
N ARG A 11 -8.03 -8.90 10.02
CA ARG A 11 -8.42 -7.62 9.45
C ARG A 11 -7.70 -6.47 10.15
N LYS A 12 -7.13 -5.57 9.35
CA LYS A 12 -6.52 -4.32 9.82
C LYS A 12 -6.99 -3.18 8.90
N LEU A 13 -8.10 -2.56 9.27
CA LEU A 13 -8.73 -1.45 8.54
C LEU A 13 -8.98 -0.28 9.49
N LEU A 14 -8.97 0.93 8.95
CA LEU A 14 -9.33 2.16 9.66
C LEU A 14 -10.71 2.63 9.20
N ASP A 15 -11.51 3.16 10.12
CA ASP A 15 -12.67 3.98 9.76
C ASP A 15 -12.18 5.38 9.38
N VAL A 16 -12.52 5.83 8.17
CA VAL A 16 -12.11 7.12 7.60
C VAL A 16 -13.25 8.14 7.54
N SER A 17 -14.41 7.84 8.11
CA SER A 17 -15.61 8.69 8.04
C SER A 17 -15.38 10.13 8.52
N ARG A 18 -14.52 10.35 9.53
CA ARG A 18 -14.15 11.69 9.99
C ARG A 18 -13.40 12.48 8.92
N LEU A 19 -12.46 11.85 8.20
CA LEU A 19 -11.69 12.50 7.15
C LEU A 19 -12.59 12.86 5.96
N GLU A 20 -13.52 11.97 5.60
CA GLU A 20 -14.50 12.22 4.56
C GLU A 20 -15.41 13.41 4.87
N LYS A 21 -15.87 13.53 6.13
CA LYS A 21 -16.66 14.69 6.60
C LYS A 21 -15.89 16.01 6.53
N LEU A 22 -14.56 15.95 6.64
CA LEU A 22 -13.67 17.10 6.47
C LEU A 22 -13.35 17.38 4.99
N GLY A 23 -13.97 16.65 4.05
CA GLY A 23 -13.79 16.82 2.61
C GLY A 23 -12.58 16.11 2.04
N TRP A 24 -11.83 15.35 2.85
CA TRP A 24 -10.69 14.57 2.37
C TRP A 24 -11.15 13.21 1.83
N LYS A 25 -10.64 12.81 0.66
CA LYS A 25 -10.84 11.49 0.08
C LYS A 25 -9.55 10.98 -0.56
N ALA A 26 -9.23 9.71 -0.36
CA ALA A 26 -8.15 9.05 -1.07
C ALA A 26 -8.45 9.03 -2.57
N LYS A 27 -7.51 9.54 -3.39
CA LYS A 27 -7.68 9.64 -4.84
C LYS A 27 -7.02 8.49 -5.60
N THR A 28 -5.99 7.88 -5.00
CA THR A 28 -5.19 6.83 -5.62
C THR A 28 -5.74 5.47 -5.21
N SER A 29 -6.13 4.65 -6.18
CA SER A 29 -6.50 3.25 -5.92
C SER A 29 -5.25 2.41 -5.62
N LEU A 30 -5.43 1.23 -5.01
CA LEU A 30 -4.32 0.32 -4.76
C LEU A 30 -3.60 -0.08 -6.06
N LYS A 31 -4.35 -0.36 -7.13
CA LYS A 31 -3.79 -0.77 -8.42
C LYS A 31 -2.93 0.33 -9.04
N ASP A 32 -3.43 1.57 -9.04
CA ASP A 32 -2.73 2.71 -9.63
C ASP A 32 -1.47 3.02 -8.83
N GLY A 33 -1.59 3.02 -7.49
CA GLY A 33 -0.46 3.20 -6.59
C GLY A 33 0.63 2.14 -6.78
N LEU A 34 0.26 0.86 -6.88
CA LEU A 34 1.20 -0.22 -7.15
C LEU A 34 1.90 -0.06 -8.50
N THR A 35 1.16 0.32 -9.54
CA THR A 35 1.72 0.50 -10.89
C THR A 35 2.79 1.58 -10.92
N VAL A 36 2.48 2.76 -10.37
CA VAL A 36 3.43 3.89 -10.32
C VAL A 36 4.63 3.57 -9.44
N THR A 37 4.38 2.96 -8.27
CA THR A 37 5.46 2.61 -7.33
C THR A 37 6.39 1.56 -7.91
N TYR A 38 5.84 0.56 -8.61
CA TYR A 38 6.65 -0.48 -9.24
C TYR A 38 7.50 0.08 -10.37
N GLN A 39 6.95 0.98 -11.19
CA GLN A 39 7.73 1.66 -12.22
C GLN A 39 8.90 2.43 -11.61
N TRP A 40 8.63 3.24 -10.58
CA TRP A 40 9.69 3.95 -9.85
C TRP A 40 10.77 2.99 -9.34
N PHE A 41 10.38 1.85 -8.75
CA PHE A 41 11.31 0.84 -8.28
C PHE A 41 12.21 0.28 -9.41
N LEU A 42 11.65 0.02 -10.60
CA LEU A 42 12.44 -0.44 -11.75
C LEU A 42 13.45 0.62 -12.21
N ASP A 43 13.05 1.88 -12.21
CA ASP A 43 13.88 2.98 -12.68
C ASP A 43 15.06 3.28 -11.72
N HIS A 44 14.94 2.93 -10.44
CA HIS A 44 15.89 3.30 -9.37
C HIS A 44 16.65 2.11 -8.77
N GLN A 45 16.65 0.93 -9.42
CA GLN A 45 17.28 -0.27 -8.85
C GLN A 45 18.75 -0.08 -8.45
N ASN A 46 19.48 0.75 -9.20
CA ASN A 46 20.90 1.03 -8.95
C ASN A 46 21.14 1.89 -7.70
N ASP A 47 20.11 2.56 -7.17
CA ASP A 47 20.25 3.49 -6.05
C ASP A 47 20.19 2.78 -4.68
N PHE A 48 19.56 1.59 -4.63
CA PHE A 48 19.34 0.85 -3.39
C PHE A 48 19.79 -0.62 -3.45
N ARG A 49 20.32 -1.09 -4.58
CA ARG A 49 20.91 -2.43 -4.72
C ARG A 49 22.41 -2.44 -5.01
N ALA A 50 23.04 -1.28 -5.19
CA ALA A 50 24.48 -1.17 -5.41
C ALA A 50 25.28 -1.43 -4.13
#